data_AF-A0A362WXI5-F1
#
_entry.id   AF-A0A362WXI5-F1
#
_cell.length_a   1.000
_cell.length_b   1.000
_cell.length_c   1.000
_cell.angle_alpha   90.00
_cell.angle_beta   90.00
_cell.angle_gamma   90.00
#
_symmetry.space_group_name_H-M   'P 1'
#
loop_
_entity.id
_entity.type
_entity.pdbx_description
1 polymer ?
#
loop_
_entity_poly.entity_id
_entity_poly.type
_entity_poly.pdbx_seq_one_letter_code
_entity_poly.pdbx_strand_id
1 'polypeptide(L)'
;MNNNWINIMVETNRVKLTKEQYFWHYAIIPFFVFITLLNLYSVFQIEITHTYTGVRSTKEHLLVGLPWLIPAALFGYIQYRRLRFKKFKVILTSEEFKKAVEDAGNEMNWNFIRFNSKYVIAKTKFNWYS
;
A
#
# COMPACT_ATOMS: atom_id res chain seq x y z
N MET A 1 -13.89 7.84 9.76
CA MET A 1 -13.43 6.53 10.25
C MET A 1 -14.42 6.07 11.33
N ASN A 2 -14.99 4.87 11.20
CA ASN A 2 -16.03 4.38 12.13
C ASN A 2 -15.39 3.77 13.39
N ASN A 3 -16.01 3.89 14.57
CA ASN A 3 -15.48 3.34 15.83
C ASN A 3 -15.25 1.82 15.75
N ASN A 4 -16.10 1.09 15.02
CA ASN A 4 -15.93 -0.35 14.79
C ASN A 4 -14.59 -0.67 14.08
N TRP A 5 -14.08 0.24 13.25
CA TRP A 5 -12.80 0.01 12.56
C TRP A 5 -11.63 0.03 13.53
N ILE A 6 -11.68 0.86 14.59
CA ILE A 6 -10.61 0.94 15.58
C ILE A 6 -10.47 -0.41 16.29
N ASN A 7 -11.58 -1.03 16.70
CA ASN A 7 -11.58 -2.36 17.32
C ASN A 7 -10.93 -3.41 16.40
N ILE A 8 -11.34 -3.45 15.12
CA ILE A 8 -10.77 -4.36 14.12
C ILE A 8 -9.25 -4.12 13.95
N MET A 9 -8.81 -2.86 13.92
CA MET A 9 -7.39 -2.53 13.76
C MET A 9 -6.56 -2.95 14.98
N VAL A 10 -7.12 -2.81 16.19
CA VAL A 10 -6.50 -3.27 17.43
C VAL A 10 -6.38 -4.80 17.46
N GLU A 11 -7.45 -5.52 17.10
CA GLU A 11 -7.48 -6.99 17.05
C GLU A 11 -6.51 -7.55 15.99
N THR A 12 -6.55 -7.02 14.77
CA THR A 12 -5.74 -7.50 13.65
C THR A 12 -4.31 -6.95 13.63
N ASN A 13 -4.02 -5.98 14.50
CA ASN A 13 -2.76 -5.22 14.56
C ASN A 13 -2.35 -4.62 13.20
N ARG A 14 -3.34 -4.18 12.42
CA ARG A 14 -3.17 -3.67 11.06
C ARG A 14 -4.08 -2.48 10.80
N VAL A 15 -3.58 -1.53 10.01
CA VAL A 15 -4.36 -0.40 9.52
C VAL A 15 -5.47 -0.89 8.60
N LYS A 16 -6.70 -0.45 8.85
CA LYS A 16 -7.83 -0.61 7.95
C LYS A 16 -7.96 0.63 7.07
N LEU A 17 -7.77 0.44 5.77
CA LEU A 17 -7.85 1.51 4.77
C LEU A 17 -9.30 1.71 4.30
N THR A 18 -9.64 2.94 3.92
CA THR A 18 -10.83 3.18 3.09
C THR A 18 -10.62 2.62 1.68
N LYS A 19 -11.69 2.53 0.87
CA LYS A 19 -11.59 2.06 -0.52
C LYS A 19 -10.60 2.91 -1.35
N GLU A 20 -10.67 4.22 -1.20
CA GLU A 20 -9.79 5.16 -1.89
C GLU A 20 -8.33 5.03 -1.42
N GLN A 21 -8.10 4.93 -0.10
CA GLN A 21 -6.76 4.70 0.44
C GLN A 21 -6.19 3.35 0.00
N TYR A 22 -7.02 2.31 -0.05
CA TYR A 22 -6.63 1.00 -0.53
C TYR A 22 -6.20 1.05 -1.99
N PHE A 23 -6.97 1.75 -2.84
CA PHE A 23 -6.62 1.95 -4.24
C PHE A 23 -5.25 2.60 -4.39
N TRP A 24 -5.03 3.75 -3.75
CA TRP A 24 -3.75 4.46 -3.83
C TRP A 24 -2.58 3.69 -3.22
N HIS A 25 -2.80 3.00 -2.09
CA HIS A 25 -1.77 2.19 -1.42
C HIS A 25 -1.26 1.04 -2.29
N TYR A 26 -2.15 0.43 -3.07
CA TYR A 26 -1.82 -0.72 -3.91
C TYR A 26 -1.68 -0.39 -5.40
N ALA A 27 -1.83 0.86 -5.83
CA ALA A 27 -1.84 1.29 -7.24
C ALA A 27 -0.58 0.90 -8.05
N ILE A 28 0.56 0.72 -7.38
CA ILE A 28 1.81 0.30 -8.04
C ILE A 28 1.77 -1.17 -8.51
N ILE A 29 0.97 -2.03 -7.87
CA ILE A 29 0.86 -3.45 -8.21
C ILE A 29 0.14 -3.65 -9.55
N PRO A 30 -1.06 -3.10 -9.80
CA PRO A 30 -1.71 -3.25 -11.09
C PRO A 30 -0.89 -2.64 -12.22
N PHE A 31 -0.05 -1.63 -11.97
CA PHE A 31 0.88 -1.11 -12.97
C PHE A 31 1.85 -2.20 -13.49
N PHE A 32 2.48 -2.97 -12.60
CA PHE A 32 3.36 -4.08 -13.01
C PHE A 32 2.59 -5.23 -13.65
N VAL A 33 1.42 -5.59 -13.10
CA VAL A 33 0.57 -6.65 -13.65
C VAL A 33 0.07 -6.28 -15.05
N PHE A 34 -0.25 -5.01 -15.30
CA PHE A 34 -0.72 -4.53 -16.58
C PHE A 34 0.29 -4.79 -17.71
N ILE A 35 1.60 -4.63 -17.46
CA ILE A 35 2.64 -4.96 -18.42
C ILE A 35 2.62 -6.46 -18.78
N THR A 36 2.38 -7.32 -17.78
CA THR A 36 2.26 -8.76 -18.02
C THR A 36 1.01 -9.06 -18.86
N LEU A 37 -0.12 -8.44 -18.55
CA LEU A 37 -1.37 -8.63 -19.29
C LEU A 37 -1.28 -8.20 -20.75
N LEU A 38 -0.61 -7.09 -21.05
CA LEU A 38 -0.40 -6.64 -22.43
C LEU A 38 0.40 -7.68 -23.24
N ASN A 39 1.46 -8.24 -22.66
CA ASN A 39 2.24 -9.27 -23.33
C ASN A 39 1.48 -10.59 -23.49
N LEU A 40 0.71 -11.00 -22.48
CA LEU A 40 -0.15 -12.18 -22.57
C LEU A 40 -1.25 -12.00 -23.63
N TYR A 41 -1.81 -10.79 -23.77
CA TYR A 41 -2.76 -10.49 -24.83
C TYR A 41 -2.12 -10.65 -26.22
N SER A 42 -0.88 -10.17 -26.41
CA SER A 42 -0.14 -10.42 -27.66
C SER A 42 0.12 -11.90 -27.90
N VAL A 43 0.48 -12.67 -26.87
CA VAL A 43 0.63 -14.14 -26.99
C VAL A 43 -0.68 -14.80 -27.40
N PHE A 44 -1.81 -14.39 -26.82
CA PHE A 44 -3.13 -14.87 -27.22
C PHE A 44 -3.43 -14.56 -28.70
N GLN A 45 -3.03 -13.37 -29.17
CA GLN A 45 -3.18 -12.99 -30.57
C GLN A 45 -2.31 -13.82 -31.52
N ILE A 46 -1.13 -14.25 -31.07
CA ILE A 46 -0.22 -15.09 -31.86
C ILE A 46 -0.74 -16.53 -31.91
N GLU A 47 -1.04 -17.11 -30.75
CA GLU A 47 -1.27 -18.55 -30.60
C GLU A 47 -2.73 -18.98 -30.84
N ILE A 48 -3.70 -18.09 -30.61
CA ILE A 48 -5.12 -18.45 -30.64
C ILE A 48 -5.86 -17.78 -31.79
N THR A 49 -5.81 -16.45 -31.88
CA THR A 49 -6.59 -15.73 -32.90
C THR A 49 -5.83 -15.54 -34.21
N HIS A 50 -4.51 -15.76 -34.20
CA HIS A 50 -3.61 -15.53 -35.33
C HIS A 50 -3.77 -14.14 -35.98
N THR A 51 -4.15 -13.14 -35.18
CA THR A 51 -4.37 -11.75 -35.63
C THR A 51 -3.21 -10.83 -35.27
N TYR A 52 -2.13 -11.38 -34.72
CA TYR A 52 -0.96 -10.60 -34.33
C TYR A 52 -0.18 -10.13 -35.57
N THR A 53 0.01 -8.81 -35.69
CA THR A 53 0.73 -8.18 -36.80
C THR A 53 2.11 -7.64 -36.41
N GLY A 54 2.54 -7.88 -35.17
CA GLY A 54 3.83 -7.41 -34.67
C GLY A 54 5.00 -8.33 -35.05
N VAL A 55 6.21 -7.90 -34.68
CA VAL A 55 7.47 -8.62 -35.00
C VAL A 55 7.94 -9.57 -33.91
N ARG A 56 7.42 -9.47 -32.68
CA ARG A 56 7.87 -10.29 -31.55
C ARG A 56 7.18 -11.65 -31.56
N SER A 57 7.96 -12.69 -31.35
CA SER A 57 7.48 -14.04 -31.11
C SER A 57 6.84 -14.21 -29.72
N THR A 58 6.10 -15.31 -29.54
CA THR A 58 5.55 -15.72 -28.24
C THR A 58 6.62 -15.79 -27.15
N LYS A 59 7.79 -16.36 -27.47
CA LYS A 59 8.91 -16.47 -26.52
C LYS A 59 9.38 -15.09 -26.05
N GLU A 60 9.52 -14.13 -26.96
CA GLU A 60 9.95 -12.77 -26.61
C GLU A 60 8.90 -12.05 -25.75
N HIS A 61 7.61 -12.19 -26.06
CA HIS A 61 6.55 -11.63 -25.22
C HIS A 61 6.54 -12.21 -23.81
N LEU A 62 6.74 -13.52 -23.66
CA LEU A 62 6.82 -14.15 -22.33
C LEU A 62 8.08 -13.73 -21.57
N LEU A 63 9.23 -13.65 -22.24
CA LEU A 63 10.49 -13.21 -21.64
C LEU A 63 10.44 -11.75 -21.18
N VAL A 64 9.68 -10.89 -21.87
CA VAL A 64 9.51 -9.49 -21.47
C VAL A 64 8.42 -9.33 -20.43
N GLY A 65 7.30 -10.06 -20.56
CA GLY A 65 6.12 -9.89 -19.72
C GLY A 65 6.24 -10.52 -18.33
N LEU A 66 6.63 -11.80 -18.25
CA LEU A 66 6.61 -12.57 -17.01
C LEU A 66 7.51 -12.02 -15.89
N PRO A 67 8.72 -11.47 -16.17
CA PRO A 67 9.56 -10.91 -15.11
C PRO A 67 8.89 -9.81 -14.30
N TRP A 68 7.91 -9.08 -14.85
CA TRP A 68 7.18 -8.02 -14.13
C TRP A 68 6.29 -8.54 -12.99
N LEU A 69 5.99 -9.84 -12.95
CA LEU A 69 5.32 -10.45 -11.81
C LEU A 69 6.20 -10.45 -10.55
N ILE A 70 7.53 -10.44 -10.70
CA ILE A 70 8.47 -10.39 -9.57
C ILE A 70 8.34 -9.07 -8.78
N PRO A 71 8.49 -7.88 -9.39
CA PRO A 71 8.25 -6.63 -8.67
C PRO A 71 6.78 -6.52 -8.22
N ALA A 72 5.79 -6.99 -8.99
CA ALA A 72 4.40 -6.99 -8.53
C ALA A 72 4.22 -7.73 -7.19
N ALA A 73 4.76 -8.95 -7.09
CA ALA A 73 4.70 -9.76 -5.88
C ALA A 73 5.50 -9.12 -4.74
N LEU A 74 6.71 -8.61 -5.02
CA LEU A 74 7.57 -7.95 -4.03
C LEU A 74 6.88 -6.72 -3.44
N PHE A 75 6.38 -5.82 -4.29
CA PHE A 75 5.67 -4.63 -3.83
C PHE A 75 4.35 -5.00 -3.13
N GLY A 76 3.64 -6.04 -3.58
CA GLY A 76 2.49 -6.59 -2.86
C GLY A 76 2.82 -6.98 -1.43
N TYR A 77 3.91 -7.72 -1.25
CA TYR A 77 4.37 -8.13 0.07
C TYR A 77 4.83 -6.94 0.94
N ILE A 78 5.58 -5.99 0.37
CA ILE A 78 6.03 -4.78 1.07
C ILE A 78 4.83 -3.95 1.53
N GLN A 79 3.90 -3.65 0.63
CA GLN A 79 2.71 -2.86 0.93
C GLN A 79 1.82 -3.55 1.96
N TYR A 80 1.69 -4.88 1.89
CA TYR A 80 0.96 -5.66 2.89
C TYR A 80 1.63 -5.61 4.27
N ARG A 81 2.96 -5.61 4.35
CA ARG A 81 3.70 -5.50 5.62
C ARG A 81 3.66 -4.09 6.20
N ARG A 82 3.66 -3.03 5.37
CA ARG A 82 3.60 -1.63 5.80
C ARG A 82 2.33 -1.29 6.60
N LEU A 83 1.24 -2.03 6.41
CA LEU A 83 0.01 -1.82 7.16
C LEU A 83 0.05 -2.39 8.59
N ARG A 84 1.07 -3.16 8.97
CA ARG A 84 1.18 -3.70 10.34
C ARG A 84 1.62 -2.60 11.30
N PHE A 85 0.97 -2.53 12.46
CA PHE A 85 1.42 -1.63 13.50
C PHE A 85 2.72 -2.13 14.13
N LYS A 86 3.65 -1.19 14.31
CA LYS A 86 4.83 -1.39 15.17
C LYS A 86 4.38 -1.21 16.62
N LYS A 87 4.78 -2.13 17.50
CA LYS A 87 4.49 -2.06 18.93
C LYS A 87 5.76 -1.65 19.67
N PHE A 88 5.66 -0.62 20.48
CA PHE A 88 6.71 -0.17 21.39
C PHE A 88 6.17 -0.27 22.81
N LYS A 89 6.96 -0.80 23.74
CA LYS A 89 6.64 -0.80 25.17
C LYS A 89 7.41 0.34 25.81
N VAL A 90 6.70 1.35 26.30
CA VAL A 90 7.30 2.50 26.98
C VAL A 90 6.48 2.76 28.25
N ILE A 91 7.15 3.08 29.34
CA ILE A 91 6.51 3.51 30.58
C ILE A 91 6.45 5.04 30.51
N LEU A 92 5.25 5.58 30.27
CA LEU A 92 5.00 7.02 30.19
C LEU A 92 3.76 7.34 31.00
N THR A 93 3.75 8.50 31.63
CA THR A 93 2.55 9.12 32.20
C THR A 93 1.64 9.62 31.08
N SER A 94 0.37 9.91 31.41
CA SER A 94 -0.60 10.42 30.43
C SER A 94 -0.18 11.78 29.86
N GLU A 95 0.39 12.68 30.67
CA GLU A 95 0.94 13.96 30.20
C GLU A 95 2.14 13.77 29.27
N GLU A 96 3.08 12.88 29.61
CA GLU A 96 4.26 12.61 28.79
C GLU A 96 3.88 12.01 27.43
N PHE A 97 2.90 11.09 27.41
CA PHE A 97 2.38 10.55 26.16
C PHE A 97 1.76 11.65 25.30
N LYS A 98 0.94 12.52 25.89
CA LYS A 98 0.30 13.61 25.15
C LYS A 98 1.35 14.55 24.54
N LYS A 99 2.33 14.97 25.33
CA LYS A 99 3.39 15.86 24.90
C LYS A 99 4.24 15.24 23.78
N ALA A 100 4.65 13.98 23.94
CA ALA A 100 5.44 13.28 22.93
C ALA A 100 4.70 13.15 21.58
N VAL A 101 3.38 12.91 21.61
CA VAL A 101 2.57 12.85 20.38
C VAL A 101 2.39 14.22 19.74
N GLU A 102 2.21 15.27 20.54
CA GLU A 102 2.14 16.65 20.03
C GLU A 102 3.47 17.08 19.40
N ASP A 103 4.59 16.83 20.07
CA ASP A 103 5.94 17.13 19.55
C ASP A 103 6.20 16.40 18.23
N ALA A 104 5.98 15.08 18.20
CA ALA A 104 6.15 14.28 16.99
C ALA A 104 5.17 14.69 15.87
N GLY A 105 3.93 15.03 16.22
CA GLY A 105 2.94 15.48 15.25
C GLY A 105 3.28 16.84 14.64
N ASN A 106 3.84 17.74 15.43
CA ASN A 106 4.34 19.03 14.94
C ASN A 106 5.52 18.84 13.99
N GLU A 107 6.50 18.02 14.36
CA GLU A 107 7.66 17.69 13.52
C GLU A 107 7.23 17.05 12.19
N MET A 108 6.28 16.11 12.25
CA MET A 108 5.83 15.33 11.10
C MET A 108 4.65 15.98 10.35
N ASN A 109 4.28 17.22 10.68
CA ASN A 109 3.15 17.95 10.08
C ASN A 109 1.84 17.16 10.05
N TRP A 110 1.52 16.52 11.17
CA TRP A 110 0.29 15.76 11.37
C TRP A 110 -0.91 16.68 11.63
N ASN A 111 -2.00 16.42 10.92
CA ASN A 111 -3.32 16.95 11.23
C ASN A 111 -4.07 15.95 12.10
N PHE A 112 -4.24 16.27 13.38
CA PHE A 112 -4.94 15.44 14.35
C PHE A 112 -6.45 15.45 14.11
N ILE A 113 -7.01 14.27 13.83
CA ILE A 113 -8.45 14.07 13.62
C ILE A 113 -9.13 13.73 14.95
N ARG A 114 -8.48 12.91 15.77
CA ARG A 114 -8.95 12.56 17.12
C ARG A 114 -7.77 12.40 18.06
N PHE A 115 -7.93 12.92 19.27
CA PHE A 115 -6.95 12.84 20.33
C PHE A 115 -7.65 12.36 21.61
N ASN A 116 -7.26 11.21 22.15
CA ASN A 116 -7.74 10.69 23.44
C ASN A 116 -6.57 10.04 24.20
N SER A 117 -6.70 9.85 25.51
CA SER A 117 -5.70 9.22 26.38
C SER A 117 -5.32 7.80 25.96
N LYS A 118 -6.17 7.12 25.18
CA LYS A 118 -5.93 5.75 24.70
C LYS A 118 -5.35 5.66 23.30
N TYR A 119 -5.65 6.60 22.41
CA TYR A 119 -5.21 6.56 21.02
C TYR A 119 -5.30 7.94 20.38
N VAL A 120 -4.46 8.14 19.37
CA VAL A 120 -4.44 9.34 18.55
C VAL A 120 -4.58 8.94 17.09
N ILE A 121 -5.45 9.65 16.36
CA ILE A 121 -5.63 9.48 14.92
C ILE A 121 -5.22 10.78 14.27
N ALA A 122 -4.21 10.71 13.42
CA ALA A 122 -3.73 11.84 12.66
C ALA A 122 -3.52 11.47 11.19
N LYS A 123 -3.51 12.49 10.33
CA LYS A 123 -3.10 12.37 8.93
C LYS A 123 -1.98 13.36 8.67
N THR A 124 -0.87 12.89 8.13
CA THR A 124 0.16 13.79 7.62
C THR A 124 -0.42 14.62 6.48
N LYS A 125 -0.18 15.93 6.49
CA LYS A 125 -0.41 16.74 5.29
C LYS A 125 0.45 16.18 4.16
N PHE A 126 -0.08 16.15 2.95
CA PHE A 126 0.65 15.61 1.80
C PHE A 126 2.03 16.26 1.70
N ASN A 127 3.08 15.44 1.80
CA ASN A 127 4.47 15.86 1.70
C ASN A 127 5.18 14.92 0.72
N TRP A 128 5.72 15.47 -0.37
CA TRP A 128 6.41 14.69 -1.40
C TRP A 128 7.70 14.02 -0.91
N TYR A 129 8.24 14.45 0.25
CA TYR A 129 9.55 14.04 0.76
C TYR A 129 9.52 12.97 1.87
N SER A 130 8.35 12.51 2.33
CA SER A 130 8.23 11.54 3.44
C SER A 130 7.87 10.12 3.01
#